data_AF-A0A966MN59-F1
#
_entry.id   AF-A0A966MN59-F1
#
_cell.length_a   1.000
_cell.length_b   1.000
_cell.length_c   1.000
_cell.angle_alpha   90.00
_cell.angle_beta   90.00
_cell.angle_gamma   90.00
#
_symmetry.space_group_name_H-M   'P 1'
#
loop_
_entity.id
_entity.type
_entity.pdbx_description
1 polymer ?
#
loop_
_entity_poly.entity_id
_entity_poly.type
_entity_poly.pdbx_seq_one_letter_code
_entity_poly.pdbx_strand_id
1 'polypeptide(L)'
;MAVINSIADREQDMKAWRHLLHQHPETSYEEVWTSNFIAEKLQSFGIEIHRGMGKTGVVGVLRGNGDSTAAIGLRADMDALPMQEMNEFTHASKTPGRMHACGHDGHSTMLLGAAQYLAETRNFDGTVYFIFQPAEEGGKGGEAM
;
A
#
# COMPACT_ATOMS: atom_id res chain seq x y z
N MET A 1 19.51 1.24 14.63
CA MET A 1 18.28 0.91 15.37
C MET A 1 18.06 -0.57 15.22
N ALA A 2 17.77 -1.31 16.29
CA ALA A 2 17.36 -2.69 16.14
C ALA A 2 16.02 -2.68 15.40
N VAL A 3 15.94 -3.37 14.25
CA VAL A 3 14.67 -3.64 13.60
C VAL A 3 13.80 -4.37 14.62
N ILE A 4 12.54 -3.95 14.78
CA ILE A 4 11.59 -4.68 15.63
C ILE A 4 11.56 -6.12 15.09
N ASN A 5 11.99 -7.11 15.86
CA ASN A 5 12.26 -8.48 15.37
C ASN A 5 11.08 -9.05 14.55
N SER A 6 9.84 -8.77 14.95
CA SER A 6 8.64 -9.20 14.26
C SER A 6 8.43 -8.60 12.86
N ILE A 7 9.05 -7.46 12.54
CA ILE A 7 9.04 -6.89 11.19
C ILE A 7 10.10 -7.56 10.32
N ALA A 8 11.26 -7.90 10.89
CA ALA A 8 12.29 -8.66 10.18
C ALA A 8 11.78 -10.05 9.79
N ASP A 9 11.01 -10.71 10.66
CA ASP A 9 10.39 -12.01 10.39
C ASP A 9 9.41 -11.98 9.19
N ARG A 10 8.93 -10.79 8.80
CA ARG A 10 7.99 -10.56 7.69
C ARG A 10 8.66 -10.10 6.40
N GLU A 11 9.98 -10.00 6.38
CA GLU A 11 10.74 -9.53 5.21
C GLU A 11 10.37 -10.31 3.95
N GLN A 12 10.24 -11.64 4.05
CA GLN A 12 9.92 -12.50 2.91
C GLN A 12 8.51 -12.23 2.35
N ASP A 13 7.52 -12.02 3.23
CA ASP A 13 6.16 -11.71 2.82
C ASP A 13 6.11 -10.33 2.14
N MET A 14 6.73 -9.31 2.75
CA MET A 14 6.79 -7.97 2.18
C MET A 14 7.53 -7.95 0.84
N LYS A 15 8.64 -8.69 0.72
CA LYS A 15 9.36 -8.85 -0.54
C LYS A 15 8.48 -9.51 -1.61
N ALA A 16 7.72 -10.54 -1.24
CA ALA A 16 6.79 -11.18 -2.15
C ALA A 16 5.67 -10.21 -2.61
N TRP A 17 5.14 -9.39 -1.70
CA TRP A 17 4.13 -8.37 -2.06
C TRP A 17 4.70 -7.32 -3.01
N ARG A 18 5.89 -6.79 -2.71
CA ARG A 18 6.56 -5.83 -3.59
C ARG A 18 6.78 -6.43 -4.97
N HIS A 19 7.31 -7.64 -5.06
CA HIS A 19 7.53 -8.28 -6.35
C HIS A 19 6.22 -8.51 -7.11
N LEU A 20 5.13 -8.87 -6.43
CA LEU A 20 3.82 -9.03 -7.06
C LEU A 20 3.27 -7.70 -7.59
N LEU A 21 3.36 -6.63 -6.80
CA LEU A 21 2.97 -5.28 -7.21
C LEU A 21 3.82 -4.80 -8.41
N HIS A 22 5.15 -4.98 -8.33
CA HIS A 22 6.06 -4.62 -9.42
C HIS A 22 5.77 -5.35 -10.73
N GLN A 23 5.36 -6.62 -10.65
CA GLN A 23 4.99 -7.42 -11.81
C GLN A 23 3.65 -7.01 -12.44
N HIS A 24 2.76 -6.33 -11.71
CA HIS A 24 1.42 -5.92 -12.18
C HIS A 24 1.20 -4.40 -12.05
N PRO A 25 2.02 -3.58 -12.72
CA PRO A 25 1.88 -2.13 -12.63
C PRO A 25 0.62 -1.66 -13.35
N GLU A 26 -0.13 -0.79 -12.69
CA GLU A 26 -1.33 -0.14 -13.23
C GLU A 26 -1.18 1.38 -13.14
N THR A 27 -1.57 2.08 -14.20
CA THR A 27 -1.42 3.54 -14.29
C THR A 27 -2.56 4.28 -13.59
N SER A 28 -2.38 5.58 -13.43
CA SER A 28 -3.31 6.47 -12.74
C SER A 28 -4.78 6.20 -13.07
N TYR A 29 -5.60 5.98 -12.03
CA TYR A 29 -7.03 5.65 -12.06
C TYR A 29 -7.45 4.30 -12.67
N GLU A 30 -6.49 3.48 -13.09
CA GLU A 30 -6.71 2.13 -13.60
C GLU A 30 -6.20 1.05 -12.64
N GLU A 31 -5.81 1.42 -11.42
CA GLU A 31 -5.17 0.58 -10.41
C GLU A 31 -6.15 -0.39 -9.71
N VAL A 32 -6.99 -1.07 -10.49
CA VAL A 32 -8.07 -1.92 -10.01
C VAL A 32 -7.52 -3.16 -9.31
N TRP A 33 -6.54 -3.84 -9.93
CA TRP A 33 -5.92 -5.01 -9.33
C TRP A 33 -5.13 -4.64 -8.08
N THR A 34 -4.33 -3.57 -8.14
CA THR A 34 -3.54 -3.06 -7.01
C THR A 34 -4.43 -2.66 -5.85
N SER A 35 -5.52 -1.94 -6.12
CA SER A 35 -6.55 -1.58 -5.13
C SER A 35 -7.15 -2.82 -4.47
N ASN A 36 -7.49 -3.85 -5.25
CA ASN A 36 -8.02 -5.12 -4.73
C ASN A 36 -7.01 -5.84 -3.85
N PHE A 37 -5.76 -5.96 -4.31
CA PHE A 37 -4.68 -6.60 -3.56
C PHE A 37 -4.47 -5.93 -2.20
N ILE A 38 -4.38 -4.59 -2.17
CA ILE A 38 -4.22 -3.82 -0.93
C ILE A 38 -5.42 -4.03 0.00
N ALA A 39 -6.64 -3.95 -0.52
CA ALA A 39 -7.85 -4.15 0.26
C ALA A 39 -7.92 -5.57 0.86
N GLU A 40 -7.63 -6.61 0.08
CA GLU A 40 -7.61 -7.99 0.56
C GLU A 40 -6.57 -8.19 1.68
N LYS A 41 -5.40 -7.56 1.57
CA LYS A 41 -4.37 -7.60 2.63
C LYS A 41 -4.86 -6.93 3.90
N LEU A 42 -5.34 -5.69 3.83
CA LEU A 42 -5.89 -4.99 4.99
C LEU A 42 -7.02 -5.79 5.65
N GLN A 43 -7.89 -6.42 4.85
CA GLN A 43 -9.00 -7.22 5.35
C GLN A 43 -8.49 -8.45 6.11
N SER A 44 -7.47 -9.11 5.56
CA SER A 44 -6.83 -10.26 6.20
C SER A 44 -6.15 -9.90 7.53
N PHE A 45 -5.81 -8.63 7.74
CA PHE A 45 -5.25 -8.12 8.99
C PHE A 45 -6.36 -7.70 9.99
N GLY A 46 -7.64 -7.82 9.64
CA GLY A 46 -8.75 -7.39 10.48
C GLY A 46 -8.88 -5.87 10.58
N ILE A 47 -8.44 -5.14 9.55
CA ILE A 47 -8.55 -3.69 9.43
C ILE A 47 -9.86 -3.34 8.70
N GLU A 48 -10.57 -2.32 9.18
CA GLU A 48 -11.75 -1.77 8.51
C GLU A 48 -11.33 -1.06 7.22
N ILE A 49 -12.08 -1.23 6.12
CA ILE A 49 -11.68 -0.72 4.80
C ILE A 49 -12.78 0.13 4.19
N HIS A 50 -12.37 1.28 3.67
CA HIS A 50 -13.16 2.13 2.78
C HIS A 50 -12.51 2.13 1.40
N ARG A 51 -13.31 2.07 0.34
CA ARG A 51 -12.84 2.00 -1.06
C ARG A 51 -13.63 2.96 -1.94
N GLY A 52 -13.08 3.30 -3.11
CA GLY A 52 -13.77 4.06 -4.15
C GLY A 52 -13.51 5.57 -4.13
N MET A 53 -12.73 6.06 -3.17
CA MET A 53 -12.22 7.44 -3.19
C MET A 53 -11.23 7.60 -4.34
N GLY A 54 -11.34 8.68 -5.13
CA GLY A 54 -10.51 8.83 -6.33
C GLY A 54 -10.54 7.62 -7.27
N LYS A 55 -11.69 6.95 -7.42
CA LYS A 55 -11.93 5.68 -8.15
C LYS A 55 -11.32 4.43 -7.49
N THR A 56 -10.01 4.39 -7.31
CA THR A 56 -9.25 3.19 -6.93
C THR A 56 -8.61 3.29 -5.54
N GLY A 57 -8.74 4.44 -4.87
CA GLY A 57 -8.17 4.67 -3.55
C GLY A 57 -8.77 3.77 -2.46
N VAL A 58 -7.94 3.46 -1.48
CA VAL A 58 -8.24 2.58 -0.35
C VAL A 58 -7.81 3.25 0.95
N VAL A 59 -8.70 3.27 1.94
CA VAL A 59 -8.38 3.76 3.29
C VAL A 59 -8.66 2.65 4.30
N GLY A 60 -7.61 2.21 5.00
CA GLY A 60 -7.72 1.33 6.16
C GLY A 60 -7.88 2.12 7.45
N VAL A 61 -8.77 1.70 8.35
CA VAL A 61 -8.99 2.33 9.66
C VAL A 61 -8.70 1.33 10.77
N LEU A 62 -7.76 1.68 11.65
CA LEU A 62 -7.39 0.84 12.79
C LEU A 62 -7.40 1.65 14.08
N ARG A 63 -8.25 1.22 15.01
CA ARG A 63 -8.28 1.74 16.39
C ARG A 63 -7.35 0.94 17.28
N GLY A 64 -6.55 1.64 18.07
CA GLY A 64 -5.70 1.07 19.11
C GLY A 64 -6.49 0.61 20.33
N ASN A 65 -5.79 0.26 21.41
CA ASN A 65 -6.38 -0.29 22.64
C ASN A 65 -6.67 0.78 23.73
N GLY A 66 -6.73 2.07 23.37
CA GLY A 66 -7.05 3.16 24.29
C GLY A 66 -8.26 3.99 23.85
N ASP A 67 -8.58 5.00 24.65
CA ASP A 67 -9.80 5.81 24.52
C ASP A 67 -9.56 7.20 23.89
N SER A 68 -8.33 7.49 23.43
CA SER A 68 -7.99 8.75 22.79
C SER A 68 -8.75 8.94 21.48
N THR A 69 -9.20 10.17 21.25
CA THR A 69 -9.79 10.59 19.97
C THR A 69 -8.73 11.10 18.98
N ALA A 70 -7.45 11.07 19.33
CA ALA A 70 -6.37 11.49 18.44
C ALA A 70 -6.22 10.53 17.26
N ALA A 71 -5.77 11.06 16.13
CA ALA A 71 -5.57 10.27 14.93
C ALA A 71 -4.34 10.69 14.13
N ILE A 72 -3.78 9.73 13.38
CA ILE A 72 -2.69 9.95 12.43
C ILE A 72 -3.00 9.26 11.10
N GLY A 73 -2.65 9.93 9.99
CA GLY A 73 -2.69 9.36 8.65
C GLY A 73 -1.30 8.95 8.18
N LEU A 74 -1.18 7.73 7.67
CA LEU A 74 0.03 7.22 7.01
C LEU A 74 -0.33 6.95 5.55
N ARG A 75 0.34 7.61 4.62
CA ARG A 75 -0.01 7.62 3.20
C ARG A 75 1.06 6.95 2.34
N ALA A 76 0.61 6.14 1.37
CA ALA A 76 1.43 5.60 0.29
C ALA A 76 0.67 5.78 -1.04
N ASP A 77 1.38 6.13 -2.09
CA ASP A 77 0.89 6.07 -3.48
C ASP A 77 0.95 4.63 -4.02
N MET A 78 0.16 4.38 -5.07
CA MET A 78 -0.01 3.05 -5.65
C MET A 78 0.04 2.99 -7.17
N ASP A 79 0.05 4.11 -7.89
CA ASP A 79 0.08 4.09 -9.36
C ASP A 79 1.46 3.86 -9.94
N ALA A 80 1.49 3.34 -11.17
CA ALA A 80 2.68 3.15 -11.98
C ALA A 80 2.73 4.14 -13.14
N LEU A 81 3.84 4.14 -13.88
CA LEU A 81 4.07 5.01 -15.03
C LEU A 81 3.84 4.29 -16.37
N PRO A 82 3.34 5.00 -17.42
CA PRO A 82 3.17 4.46 -18.76
C PRO A 82 4.50 4.41 -19.52
N MET A 83 5.42 3.56 -19.06
CA MET A 83 6.73 3.35 -19.69
C MET A 83 7.13 1.88 -19.70
N GLN A 84 7.93 1.50 -20.70
CA GLN A 84 8.46 0.15 -20.81
C GLN A 84 9.57 -0.07 -19.79
N GLU A 85 9.43 -1.13 -18.99
CA GLU A 85 10.50 -1.60 -18.14
C GLU A 85 11.61 -2.28 -18.97
N MET A 86 12.86 -1.95 -18.67
CA MET A 86 14.06 -2.47 -19.35
C MET A 86 14.89 -3.39 -18.44
N ASN A 87 14.43 -3.67 -17.22
CA ASN A 87 15.13 -4.56 -16.31
C ASN A 87 14.94 -6.02 -16.71
N GLU A 88 15.90 -6.87 -16.29
CA GLU A 88 15.92 -8.30 -16.63
C GLU A 88 15.77 -9.21 -15.39
N PHE A 89 15.46 -8.64 -14.22
CA PHE A 89 15.23 -9.45 -13.02
C PHE A 89 13.89 -10.19 -13.08
N THR A 90 13.77 -11.26 -12.29
CA THR A 90 12.63 -12.21 -12.36
C THR A 90 11.27 -11.61 -11.96
N HIS A 91 11.27 -10.45 -11.31
CA HIS A 91 10.08 -9.72 -10.90
C HIS A 91 9.81 -8.44 -11.70
N ALA A 92 10.41 -8.30 -12.88
CA ALA A 92 10.10 -7.21 -13.80
C ALA A 92 8.62 -7.25 -14.21
N SER A 93 8.09 -6.09 -14.59
CA SER A 93 6.72 -5.89 -15.07
C SER A 93 6.34 -6.92 -16.12
N LYS A 94 5.18 -7.53 -15.92
CA LYS A 94 4.52 -8.42 -16.88
C LYS A 94 3.53 -7.67 -17.77
N THR A 95 3.37 -6.36 -17.57
CA THR A 95 2.44 -5.52 -18.32
C THR A 95 3.23 -4.62 -19.28
N PRO A 96 3.22 -4.89 -20.60
CA PRO A 96 3.98 -4.10 -21.56
C PRO A 96 3.64 -2.61 -21.50
N GLY A 97 4.66 -1.76 -21.55
CA GLY A 97 4.51 -0.31 -21.49
C GLY A 97 4.07 0.26 -20.13
N ARG A 98 4.12 -0.53 -19.05
CA ARG A 98 3.86 -0.05 -17.67
C ARG A 98 4.96 -0.51 -16.72
N MET A 99 5.35 0.37 -15.80
CA MET A 99 6.41 0.09 -14.83
C MET A 99 6.21 0.91 -13.53
N HIS A 100 6.44 0.29 -12.38
CA HIS A 100 6.66 1.01 -11.13
C HIS A 100 8.07 1.62 -11.09
N ALA A 101 8.29 2.69 -11.86
CA ALA A 101 9.59 3.34 -11.97
C ALA A 101 9.87 4.39 -10.86
N CYS A 102 8.85 4.76 -10.08
CA CYS A 102 8.96 5.70 -8.96
C CYS A 102 8.94 4.99 -7.58
N GLY A 103 8.77 3.66 -7.54
CA GLY A 103 8.84 2.87 -6.31
C GLY A 103 7.55 2.80 -5.49
N HIS A 104 6.39 3.16 -6.08
CA HIS A 104 5.08 3.12 -5.41
C HIS A 104 4.67 1.72 -4.94
N ASP A 105 5.14 0.67 -5.64
CA ASP A 105 5.07 -0.73 -5.19
C ASP A 105 5.77 -0.92 -3.82
N GLY A 106 6.93 -0.30 -3.65
CA GLY A 106 7.69 -0.27 -2.40
C GLY A 106 6.98 0.52 -1.31
N HIS A 107 6.45 1.71 -1.61
CA HIS A 107 5.70 2.52 -0.65
C HIS A 107 4.46 1.79 -0.13
N SER A 108 3.65 1.23 -1.04
CA SER A 108 2.49 0.43 -0.71
C SER A 108 2.85 -0.80 0.13
N THR A 109 3.95 -1.48 -0.21
CA THR A 109 4.45 -2.62 0.57
C THR A 109 4.83 -2.22 2.00
N MET A 110 5.58 -1.12 2.17
CA MET A 110 6.00 -0.63 3.49
C MET A 110 4.78 -0.26 4.35
N LEU A 111 3.78 0.39 3.76
CA LEU A 111 2.56 0.75 4.47
C LEU A 111 1.73 -0.49 4.87
N LEU A 112 1.64 -1.51 4.01
CA LEU A 112 1.02 -2.79 4.36
C LEU A 112 1.74 -3.50 5.52
N GLY A 113 3.08 -3.48 5.52
CA GLY A 113 3.88 -4.03 6.61
C GLY A 113 3.62 -3.31 7.95
N ALA A 114 3.57 -1.98 7.92
CA ALA A 114 3.22 -1.19 9.10
C ALA A 114 1.77 -1.47 9.57
N ALA A 115 0.82 -1.57 8.64
CA ALA A 115 -0.57 -1.88 8.93
C ALA A 115 -0.73 -3.25 9.61
N GLN A 116 -0.06 -4.27 9.07
CA GLN A 116 -0.07 -5.62 9.66
C GLN A 116 0.48 -5.62 11.09
N TYR A 117 1.65 -5.02 11.31
CA TYR A 117 2.27 -4.96 12.65
C TYR A 117 1.40 -4.21 13.67
N LEU A 118 0.82 -3.07 13.27
CA LEU A 118 -0.05 -2.29 14.14
C LEU A 118 -1.36 -3.02 14.44
N ALA A 119 -1.91 -3.77 13.47
CA ALA A 119 -3.14 -4.53 13.66
C ALA A 119 -2.97 -5.70 14.64
N GLU A 120 -1.80 -6.33 14.65
CA GLU A 120 -1.47 -7.44 15.56
C GLU A 120 -1.24 -6.98 16.99
N THR A 121 -0.55 -5.85 17.17
CA THR A 121 -0.17 -5.39 18.51
C THR A 121 -1.21 -4.46 19.12
N ARG A 122 -1.83 -3.59 18.30
CA ARG A 122 -2.71 -2.48 18.71
C ARG A 122 -2.14 -1.66 19.87
N ASN A 123 -0.82 -1.64 19.99
CA ASN A 123 -0.12 -1.04 21.12
C ASN A 123 0.08 0.47 20.89
N PHE A 124 -1.05 1.17 20.75
CA PHE A 124 -1.13 2.61 20.60
C PHE A 124 -2.51 3.07 21.09
N ASP A 125 -2.64 4.37 21.37
CA ASP A 125 -3.87 5.01 21.81
C ASP A 125 -4.34 6.02 20.74
N GLY A 126 -5.55 5.85 20.24
CA GLY A 126 -6.11 6.61 19.12
C GLY A 126 -6.34 5.78 17.86
N THR A 127 -6.40 6.45 16.70
CA THR A 127 -6.71 5.84 15.39
C THR A 127 -5.60 6.07 14.37
N VAL A 128 -5.26 5.03 13.60
CA VAL A 128 -4.38 5.14 12.42
C VAL A 128 -5.21 4.94 11.16
N TYR A 129 -5.08 5.88 10.23
CA TYR A 129 -5.62 5.80 8.88
C TYR A 129 -4.51 5.42 7.90
N PHE A 130 -4.64 4.28 7.22
CA PHE A 130 -3.71 3.82 6.19
C PHE A 130 -4.26 4.22 4.82
N ILE A 131 -3.68 5.24 4.21
CA ILE A 131 -4.19 5.88 2.99
C ILE A 131 -3.38 5.40 1.80
N PHE A 132 -3.99 4.60 0.93
CA PHE A 132 -3.41 4.16 -0.33
C PHE A 132 -4.02 5.00 -1.46
N GLN A 133 -3.22 5.92 -1.98
CA GLN A 133 -3.65 6.98 -2.87
C GLN A 133 -3.35 6.64 -4.33
N PRO A 134 -4.36 6.65 -5.22
CA PRO A 134 -4.13 6.44 -6.65
C PRO A 134 -3.52 7.68 -7.29
N ALA A 135 -3.18 7.56 -8.57
CA ALA A 135 -3.01 8.70 -9.48
C ALA A 135 -2.10 9.84 -8.97
N GLU A 136 -0.98 9.52 -8.31
CA GLU A 136 -0.01 10.51 -7.84
C GLU A 136 0.73 11.15 -9.02
N GLU A 137 1.04 10.37 -10.06
CA GLU A 137 1.91 10.73 -11.19
C GLU A 137 1.21 11.70 -12.18
N GLY A 138 0.82 12.87 -11.70
CA GLY A 138 0.12 13.92 -12.46
C GLY A 138 -1.41 13.74 -12.53
N GLY A 139 -1.94 12.65 -12.00
CA GLY A 139 -3.39 12.37 -11.99
C GLY A 139 -4.16 13.13 -10.91
N LYS A 140 -3.49 13.73 -9.92
CA LYS A 140 -4.07 14.48 -8.79
C LYS A 140 -4.93 13.62 -7.85
N GLY A 141 -4.54 12.36 -7.62
CA GLY A 141 -5.30 11.49 -6.73
C GLY A 141 -5.45 11.99 -5.29
N GLY A 142 -4.51 12.81 -4.80
CA GLY A 142 -4.62 13.46 -3.49
C GLY A 142 -5.73 14.51 -3.38
N GLU A 143 -6.13 15.14 -4.49
CA GLU A 143 -7.29 16.06 -4.53
C GLU A 143 -8.62 15.27 -4.64
N ALA A 144 -8.57 14.06 -5.20
CA ALA A 144 -9.74 13.24 -5.50
C ALA A 144 -10.16 12.30 -4.35
N MET A 145 -9.37 12.22 -3.27
CA MET A 145 -9.64 11.43 -2.06
C MET A 145 -10.06 12.33 -0.90
#